data_AF-A0A660XGR8-F1
#
_entry.id   AF-A0A660XGR8-F1
#
_cell.length_a   1.000
_cell.length_b   1.000
_cell.length_c   1.000
_cell.angle_alpha   90.00
_cell.angle_beta   90.00
_cell.angle_gamma   90.00
#
_symmetry.space_group_name_H-M   'P 1'
#
loop_
_entity.id
_entity.type
_entity.pdbx_description
1 polymer ?
#
loop_
_entity_poly.entity_id
_entity_poly.type
_entity_poly.pdbx_seq_one_letter_code
_entity_poly.pdbx_strand_id
1 'polypeptide(L)'
;DNDLDTAVVNHRYKHSQDWLYNEIIPIITDKNLTVKKRMSKIRTFRNYNFTPGIKTLLEIAEDTTDNVAIRKGAIEALGWFVMNPNYKELITELQGLTQSDVPEVKAEAIKTIKRLEAGANLVITP
;
A
#
# COMPACT_ATOMS: atom_id res chain seq x y z
N ASP A 1 -35.60 -7.01 -0.10
CA ASP A 1 -34.74 -5.85 0.22
C ASP A 1 -33.27 -6.19 0.23
N ASN A 2 -32.61 -6.08 -0.93
CA ASN A 2 -31.17 -5.83 -1.00
C ASN A 2 -30.72 -5.36 -2.40
N ASP A 3 -31.54 -4.54 -3.06
CA ASP A 3 -31.06 -3.72 -4.18
C ASP A 3 -30.42 -2.47 -3.57
N LEU A 4 -29.18 -2.60 -3.08
CA LEU A 4 -28.30 -1.45 -3.02
C LEU A 4 -28.21 -0.91 -4.45
N ASP A 5 -28.75 0.29 -4.67
CA ASP A 5 -28.85 0.93 -5.98
C ASP A 5 -27.52 0.78 -6.74
N THR A 6 -27.55 -0.05 -7.77
CA THR A 6 -26.38 -0.43 -8.56
C THR A 6 -25.72 0.82 -9.17
N ALA A 7 -26.49 1.89 -9.41
CA ALA A 7 -25.96 3.16 -9.89
C ALA A 7 -25.08 3.87 -8.84
N VAL A 8 -25.46 3.83 -7.56
CA VAL A 8 -24.68 4.42 -6.46
C VAL A 8 -23.39 3.62 -6.22
N VAL A 9 -23.44 2.29 -6.30
CA VAL A 9 -22.26 1.43 -6.19
C VAL A 9 -21.28 1.70 -7.33
N ASN A 10 -21.78 1.77 -8.57
CA ASN A 10 -20.96 2.07 -9.75
C ASN A 10 -20.33 3.46 -9.67
N HIS A 11 -21.06 4.46 -9.15
CA HIS A 11 -20.53 5.82 -8.99
C HIS A 11 -19.40 5.88 -7.95
N ARG A 12 -19.57 5.24 -6.77
CA ARG A 12 -18.53 5.17 -5.74
C ARG A 12 -17.29 4.42 -6.20
N TYR A 13 -17.49 3.32 -6.93
CA TYR A 13 -16.39 2.55 -7.51
C TYR A 13 -15.60 3.39 -8.51
N LYS A 14 -16.29 4.06 -9.45
CA LYS A 14 -15.64 4.96 -10.41
C LYS A 14 -14.86 6.09 -9.73
N HIS A 15 -15.46 6.73 -8.73
CA HIS A 15 -14.78 7.80 -7.99
C HIS A 15 -13.52 7.31 -7.27
N SER A 16 -13.56 6.10 -6.68
CA SER A 16 -12.39 5.47 -6.06
C SER A 16 -11.26 5.22 -7.07
N GLN A 17 -11.60 4.72 -8.27
CA GLN A 17 -10.62 4.51 -9.35
C GLN A 17 -10.04 5.83 -9.87
N ASP A 18 -10.88 6.83 -10.10
CA ASP A 18 -10.45 8.16 -10.53
C ASP A 18 -9.49 8.76 -9.51
N TRP A 19 -9.80 8.62 -8.22
CA TRP A 19 -8.93 9.13 -7.16
C TRP A 19 -7.58 8.41 -7.12
N LEU A 20 -7.60 7.08 -7.22
CA LEU A 20 -6.39 6.26 -7.25
C LEU A 20 -5.49 6.65 -8.44
N TYR A 21 -6.02 6.59 -9.66
CA TYR A 21 -5.23 6.70 -10.88
C TYR A 21 -4.91 8.13 -11.29
N ASN A 22 -5.75 9.11 -10.97
CA ASN A 22 -5.54 10.50 -11.39
C ASN A 22 -4.92 11.37 -10.31
N GLU A 23 -5.04 11.01 -9.02
CA GLU A 23 -4.52 11.87 -7.94
C GLU A 23 -3.52 11.20 -7.00
N ILE A 24 -3.59 9.88 -6.80
CA ILE A 24 -2.72 9.20 -5.84
C ILE A 24 -1.49 8.64 -6.53
N ILE A 25 -1.67 7.74 -7.51
CA ILE A 25 -0.57 7.08 -8.23
C ILE A 25 0.41 8.10 -8.84
N PRO A 26 -0.05 9.12 -9.60
CA PRO A 26 0.86 10.10 -10.20
C PRO A 26 1.72 10.85 -9.18
N ILE A 27 1.23 11.04 -7.95
CA ILE A 27 1.98 11.72 -6.90
C ILE A 27 2.95 10.77 -6.20
N ILE A 28 2.56 9.53 -5.89
CA ILE A 28 3.44 8.61 -5.16
C ILE A 28 4.60 8.11 -6.02
N THR A 29 4.46 8.07 -7.35
CA THR A 29 5.51 7.65 -8.29
C THR A 29 6.40 8.79 -8.80
N ASP A 30 5.98 10.06 -8.66
CA ASP A 30 6.80 11.20 -9.08
C ASP A 30 7.93 11.49 -8.08
N LYS A 31 9.13 11.02 -8.42
CA LYS A 31 10.36 11.20 -7.63
C LYS A 31 10.83 12.66 -7.53
N ASN A 32 10.31 13.58 -8.35
CA ASN A 32 10.65 15.01 -8.26
C ASN A 32 9.86 15.72 -7.15
N LEU A 33 8.81 15.10 -6.63
CA LEU A 33 8.03 15.64 -5.52
C LEU A 33 8.71 15.41 -4.18
N THR A 34 8.43 16.29 -3.22
CA THR A 34 8.95 16.17 -1.87
C THR A 34 8.49 14.88 -1.20
N VAL A 35 9.36 14.30 -0.37
CA VAL A 35 9.03 13.12 0.45
C VAL A 35 7.75 13.35 1.25
N LYS A 36 7.55 14.55 1.81
CA LYS A 36 6.34 14.91 2.55
C LYS A 36 5.06 14.75 1.71
N LYS A 37 5.06 15.24 0.47
CA LYS A 37 3.89 15.18 -0.42
C LYS A 37 3.57 13.74 -0.81
N ARG A 38 4.60 12.98 -1.21
CA ARG A 38 4.48 11.56 -1.57
C ARG A 38 3.98 10.73 -0.38
N MET A 39 4.58 10.89 0.80
CA MET A 39 4.15 10.21 2.03
C MET A 39 2.71 10.55 2.43
N SER A 40 2.25 11.79 2.20
CA SER A 40 0.86 12.12 2.46
C SER A 40 -0.09 11.27 1.62
N LYS A 41 0.22 11.07 0.34
CA LYS A 41 -0.61 10.24 -0.56
C LYS A 41 -0.44 8.75 -0.32
N ILE A 42 0.72 8.26 0.12
CA ILE A 42 0.89 6.88 0.59
C ILE A 42 -0.01 6.59 1.80
N ARG A 43 -0.14 7.53 2.75
CA ARG A 43 -1.07 7.38 3.88
C ARG A 43 -2.53 7.38 3.43
N THR A 44 -2.90 8.23 2.47
CA THR A 44 -4.23 8.18 1.84
C THR A 44 -4.46 6.82 1.20
N PHE A 45 -3.49 6.31 0.43
CA PHE A 45 -3.58 5.02 -0.23
C PHE A 45 -3.94 3.91 0.76
N ARG A 46 -3.18 3.85 1.86
CA ARG A 46 -3.37 2.94 2.98
C ARG A 46 -4.76 3.06 3.61
N ASN A 47 -5.18 4.28 3.95
CA ASN A 47 -6.44 4.50 4.68
C ASN A 47 -7.68 4.06 3.88
N TYR A 48 -7.62 4.11 2.55
CA TYR A 48 -8.71 3.72 1.66
C TYR A 48 -8.55 2.32 1.06
N ASN A 49 -7.47 1.60 1.39
CA ASN A 49 -7.17 0.24 0.95
C ASN A 49 -7.41 0.04 -0.56
N PHE A 50 -6.78 0.86 -1.41
CA PHE A 50 -6.91 0.74 -2.86
C PHE A 50 -6.23 -0.53 -3.41
N THR A 51 -6.94 -1.66 -3.36
CA THR A 51 -6.47 -2.96 -3.88
C THR A 51 -5.89 -2.90 -5.30
N PRO A 52 -6.48 -2.15 -6.26
CA PRO A 52 -5.94 -2.10 -7.63
C PRO A 52 -4.52 -1.53 -7.76
N GLY A 53 -4.04 -0.76 -6.77
CA GLY A 53 -2.70 -0.15 -6.82
C GLY A 53 -1.64 -0.87 -5.98
N ILE A 54 -1.93 -2.05 -5.42
CA ILE A 54 -0.95 -2.82 -4.61
C ILE A 54 0.35 -3.03 -5.38
N LYS A 55 0.25 -3.35 -6.67
CA LYS A 55 1.41 -3.51 -7.55
C LYS A 55 2.30 -2.25 -7.56
N THR A 56 1.71 -1.06 -7.63
CA THR A 56 2.46 0.21 -7.60
C THR A 56 3.19 0.42 -6.27
N LEU A 57 2.60 0.01 -5.14
CA LEU A 57 3.29 0.07 -3.85
C LEU A 57 4.46 -0.91 -3.77
N LEU A 58 4.33 -2.11 -4.35
CA LEU A 58 5.42 -3.08 -4.45
C LEU A 58 6.58 -2.55 -5.32
N GLU A 59 6.26 -2.02 -6.49
CA GLU A 59 7.24 -1.40 -7.39
C GLU A 59 8.04 -0.29 -6.68
N ILE A 60 7.37 0.57 -5.89
CA ILE A 60 8.04 1.61 -5.08
C ILE A 60 8.91 0.99 -3.98
N ALA A 61 8.44 -0.06 -3.32
CA ALA A 61 9.18 -0.71 -2.24
C ALA A 61 10.50 -1.34 -2.75
N GLU A 62 10.47 -1.93 -3.94
CA GLU A 62 11.60 -2.60 -4.58
C GLU A 62 12.59 -1.64 -5.24
N ASP A 63 12.16 -0.42 -5.58
CA ASP A 63 13.01 0.56 -6.25
C ASP A 63 14.15 1.08 -5.35
N THR A 64 15.33 0.49 -5.50
CA THR A 64 16.52 0.83 -4.72
C THR A 64 17.06 2.23 -4.99
N THR A 65 16.60 2.89 -6.06
CA THR A 65 16.98 4.27 -6.40
C THR A 65 16.07 5.31 -5.75
N ASP A 66 14.96 4.90 -5.16
CA ASP A 66 14.02 5.81 -4.52
C ASP A 66 14.42 6.14 -3.07
N ASN A 67 13.83 7.20 -2.54
CA ASN A 67 14.05 7.65 -1.18
C ASN A 67 13.62 6.57 -0.17
N VAL A 68 14.52 6.23 0.76
CA VAL A 68 14.30 5.19 1.78
C VAL A 68 13.00 5.39 2.56
N ALA A 69 12.62 6.62 2.90
CA ALA A 69 11.39 6.88 3.63
C ALA A 69 10.13 6.59 2.80
N ILE A 70 10.19 6.80 1.48
CA ILE A 70 9.10 6.47 0.55
C ILE A 70 8.97 4.97 0.38
N ARG A 71 10.08 4.27 0.16
CA ARG A 71 10.11 2.80 0.08
C ARG A 71 9.52 2.18 1.34
N LYS A 72 10.00 2.62 2.51
CA LYS A 72 9.48 2.21 3.82
C LYS A 72 7.98 2.50 3.95
N GLY A 73 7.54 3.69 3.57
CA GLY A 73 6.13 4.07 3.61
C GLY A 73 5.24 3.18 2.75
N ALA A 74 5.71 2.80 1.56
CA ALA A 74 5.00 1.88 0.68
C ALA A 74 4.85 0.49 1.32
N ILE A 75 5.94 -0.03 1.90
CA ILE A 75 5.93 -1.30 2.65
C ILE A 75 4.94 -1.25 3.82
N GLU A 76 4.99 -0.20 4.64
CA GLU A 76 4.07 -0.05 5.77
C GLU A 76 2.60 -0.05 5.30
N ALA A 77 2.31 0.64 4.18
CA ALA A 77 0.97 0.70 3.60
C ALA A 77 0.48 -0.68 3.12
N LEU A 78 1.36 -1.50 2.54
CA LEU A 78 1.04 -2.87 2.13
C LEU A 78 0.54 -3.74 3.29
N GLY A 79 0.97 -3.46 4.52
CA GLY A 79 0.53 -4.20 5.72
C GLY A 79 -0.95 -4.05 6.08
N TRP A 80 -1.70 -3.15 5.42
CA TRP A 80 -3.12 -2.94 5.67
C TRP A 80 -4.02 -3.77 4.74
N PHE A 81 -3.44 -4.46 3.76
CA PHE A 81 -4.16 -5.32 2.82
C PHE A 81 -4.41 -6.73 3.34
N VAL A 82 -4.57 -6.89 4.66
CA VAL A 82 -4.82 -8.18 5.31
C VAL A 82 -6.15 -8.83 4.91
N MET A 83 -7.13 -8.00 4.50
CA MET A 83 -8.42 -8.46 3.98
C MET A 83 -8.40 -8.74 2.47
N ASN A 84 -7.27 -8.52 1.79
CA ASN A 84 -7.14 -8.87 0.38
C ASN A 84 -7.13 -10.41 0.25
N PRO A 85 -7.97 -11.03 -0.60
CA PRO A 85 -7.95 -12.48 -0.83
C PRO A 85 -6.56 -13.05 -1.15
N ASN A 86 -5.69 -12.24 -1.78
CA ASN A 86 -4.36 -12.61 -2.22
C ASN A 86 -3.25 -12.12 -1.27
N TYR A 87 -3.55 -11.76 -0.02
CA TYR A 87 -2.55 -11.23 0.92
C TYR A 87 -1.37 -12.19 1.17
N LYS A 88 -1.53 -13.50 0.95
CA LYS A 88 -0.44 -14.47 1.02
C LYS A 88 0.60 -14.29 -0.09
N GLU A 89 0.15 -13.96 -1.31
CA GLU A 89 1.06 -13.61 -2.41
C GLU A 89 1.84 -12.34 -2.06
N LEU A 90 1.16 -11.34 -1.46
CA LEU A 90 1.80 -10.14 -0.97
C LEU A 90 2.90 -10.43 0.09
N ILE A 91 2.67 -11.40 0.98
CA ILE A 91 3.72 -11.84 1.93
C ILE A 91 4.93 -12.39 1.16
N THR A 92 4.71 -13.21 0.14
CA THR A 92 5.80 -13.76 -0.69
C THR A 92 6.59 -12.66 -1.39
N GLU A 93 5.94 -11.65 -1.97
CA GLU A 93 6.63 -10.51 -2.59
C GLU A 93 7.48 -9.73 -1.55
N LEU A 94 6.91 -9.48 -0.36
CA LEU A 94 7.61 -8.77 0.72
C LEU A 94 8.82 -9.55 1.29
N GLN A 95 8.88 -10.88 1.12
CA GLN A 95 10.00 -11.69 1.61
C GLN A 95 11.33 -11.28 0.96
N GLY A 96 11.32 -10.88 -0.32
CA GLY A 96 12.52 -10.42 -1.01
C GLY A 96 13.16 -9.19 -0.33
N LEU A 97 12.32 -8.29 0.19
CA LEU A 97 12.76 -7.07 0.87
C LEU A 97 13.37 -7.31 2.26
N THR A 98 13.17 -8.51 2.84
CA THR A 98 13.82 -8.89 4.11
C THR A 98 15.33 -9.10 3.98
N GLN A 99 15.82 -9.22 2.75
CA GLN A 99 17.25 -9.32 2.43
C GLN A 99 17.84 -7.99 1.97
N SER A 100 17.09 -6.88 2.04
CA SER A 100 17.61 -5.57 1.65
C SER A 100 18.81 -5.15 2.51
N ASP A 101 19.84 -4.59 1.86
CA ASP A 101 20.99 -3.97 2.52
C ASP A 101 20.65 -2.66 3.26
N VAL A 102 19.44 -2.11 3.03
CA VAL A 102 18.96 -0.91 3.73
C VAL A 102 18.22 -1.35 4.99
N PRO A 103 18.75 -1.10 6.20
CA PRO A 103 18.21 -1.63 7.45
C PRO A 103 16.75 -1.24 7.71
N GLU A 104 16.36 0.00 7.37
CA GLU A 104 15.01 0.51 7.58
C GLU A 104 13.98 -0.20 6.69
N VAL A 105 14.36 -0.53 5.45
CA VAL A 105 13.52 -1.26 4.49
C VAL A 105 13.34 -2.70 4.96
N LYS A 106 14.45 -3.36 5.31
CA LYS A 106 14.46 -4.71 5.85
C LYS A 106 13.59 -4.82 7.11
N ALA A 107 13.77 -3.91 8.06
CA ALA A 107 13.03 -3.91 9.31
C ALA A 107 11.52 -3.72 9.09
N GLU A 108 11.14 -2.79 8.21
CA GLU A 108 9.72 -2.56 7.91
C GLU A 108 9.09 -3.73 7.14
N ALA A 109 9.83 -4.38 6.23
CA ALA A 109 9.36 -5.57 5.52
C ALA A 109 9.03 -6.71 6.50
N ILE A 110 9.95 -7.01 7.42
CA ILE A 110 9.74 -8.04 8.46
C ILE A 110 8.52 -7.68 9.33
N LYS A 111 8.40 -6.41 9.76
CA LYS A 111 7.26 -5.95 10.57
C LYS A 111 5.93 -6.09 9.82
N THR A 112 5.92 -5.74 8.54
CA THR A 112 4.75 -5.77 7.67
C THR A 112 4.29 -7.19 7.39
N ILE A 113 5.22 -8.12 7.12
CA ILE A 113 4.91 -9.55 6.97
C ILE A 113 4.22 -10.07 8.24
N LYS A 114 4.80 -9.81 9.43
CA LYS A 114 4.20 -10.22 10.70
C LYS A 114 2.77 -9.67 10.89
N ARG A 115 2.52 -8.43 10.46
CA ARG A 115 1.18 -7.81 10.50
C ARG A 115 0.20 -8.53 9.59
N LEU A 116 0.62 -8.92 8.38
CA LEU A 116 -0.21 -9.66 7.44
C LEU A 116 -0.49 -11.09 7.91
N GLU A 117 0.51 -11.77 8.48
CA GLU A 117 0.37 -13.11 9.06
C GLU A 117 -0.56 -13.15 10.28
N ALA A 118 -0.47 -12.11 11.12
CA ALA A 118 -1.33 -11.89 12.27
C ALA A 118 -2.83 -11.82 11.92
N GLY A 119 -3.16 -11.43 10.69
CA GLY A 119 -4.54 -11.28 10.27
C GLY A 119 -5.22 -10.05 10.89
N ALA A 120 -6.49 -9.83 10.53
CA ALA A 120 -7.31 -8.74 11.08
C ALA A 120 -7.64 -8.90 12.59
N ASN A 121 -7.27 -10.03 13.20
CA ASN A 121 -7.65 -10.39 14.57
C ASN A 121 -6.69 -9.84 15.63
N LEU A 122 -5.59 -9.21 15.25
CA LEU A 122 -4.71 -8.51 16.18
C LEU A 122 -4.91 -7.01 16.00
N VAL A 123 -5.45 -6.36 17.04
CA VAL A 123 -5.43 -4.89 17.17
C VAL A 123 -3.97 -4.49 17.29
N ILE A 124 -3.33 -4.25 16.14
CA ILE A 124 -1.97 -3.71 16.10
C ILE A 124 -2.16 -2.20 16.11
N THR A 125 -2.19 -1.64 17.30
CA THR A 125 -2.16 -0.19 17.52
C THR A 125 -0.84 0.39 16.95
N PRO A 126 -0.86 1.60 16.36
CA PRO A 126 0.30 2.24 15.72
C PRO A 126 1.53 2.36 16.61
#